data_AF-A0A934FKN7-F1
#
_entry.id   AF-A0A934FKN7-F1
#
_cell.length_a   1.000
_cell.length_b   1.000
_cell.length_c   1.000
_cell.angle_alpha   90.00
_cell.angle_beta   90.00
_cell.angle_gamma   90.00
#
_symmetry.space_group_name_H-M   'P 1'
#
loop_
_entity.id
_entity.type
_entity.pdbx_description
1 polymer ?
#
loop_
_entity_poly.entity_id
_entity_poly.type
_entity_poly.pdbx_seq_one_letter_code
_entity_poly.pdbx_strand_id
1 'polypeptide(L)'
;MMSDPIADLLTRIRNAGNALLPSVDIPHSKMKESIAHVLKREGYVSDVVIEGAVATKKLKIKLKYEGRKSVIDGLKRVSTPGRRRYVASDEIPRVRNGMGTVILSTPAGILTGNEACRQNVGGELLCFVW
;
A
#
# COMPACT_ATOMS: atom_id res chain seq x y z
N MET A 1 10.93 8.96 -17.15
CA MET A 1 9.50 8.57 -17.16
C MET A 1 9.25 7.65 -15.97
N MET A 2 8.36 7.99 -15.02
CA MET A 2 8.04 7.13 -13.88
C MET A 2 6.93 6.16 -14.31
N SER A 3 7.29 4.89 -14.58
CA SER A 3 6.38 3.92 -15.22
C SER A 3 5.39 3.24 -14.25
N ASP A 4 5.76 3.05 -12.99
CA ASP A 4 4.87 2.49 -11.95
C ASP A 4 4.88 3.34 -10.67
N PRO A 5 3.90 4.25 -10.51
CA PRO A 5 3.78 5.09 -9.31
C PRO A 5 3.55 4.31 -8.01
N ILE A 6 2.96 3.11 -8.07
CA ILE A 6 2.72 2.27 -6.89
C ILE A 6 4.05 1.60 -6.48
N ALA A 7 4.84 1.13 -7.45
CA ALA A 7 6.17 0.60 -7.16
C ALA A 7 7.08 1.67 -6.51
N ASP A 8 7.03 2.91 -6.98
CA ASP A 8 7.73 4.05 -6.37
C ASP A 8 7.28 4.29 -4.92
N LEU A 9 5.96 4.30 -4.66
CA LEU A 9 5.38 4.41 -3.31
C LEU A 9 5.96 3.36 -2.36
N LEU A 10 5.86 2.07 -2.74
CA LEU A 10 6.31 0.95 -1.91
C LEU A 10 7.83 1.00 -1.67
N THR A 11 8.60 1.37 -2.71
CA THR A 11 10.06 1.46 -2.63
C THR A 11 10.48 2.58 -1.67
N ARG A 12 9.85 3.75 -1.73
CA ARG A 12 10.14 4.87 -0.82
C ARG A 12 9.83 4.53 0.63
N ILE A 13 8.70 3.86 0.89
CA ILE A 13 8.34 3.41 2.24
C ILE A 13 9.39 2.41 2.76
N ARG A 14 9.74 1.38 1.96
CA ARG A 14 10.75 0.39 2.34
C ARG A 14 12.10 1.04 2.64
N ASN A 15 12.56 1.93 1.76
CA ASN A 15 13.88 2.57 1.92
C ASN A 15 13.90 3.48 3.16
N ALA A 16 12.82 4.23 3.42
CA ALA A 16 12.70 5.05 4.62
C ALA A 16 12.65 4.20 5.90
N GLY A 17 11.97 3.05 5.87
CA GLY A 17 11.95 2.08 6.97
C GLY A 17 13.34 1.52 7.27
N ASN A 18 14.08 1.12 6.23
CA ASN A 18 15.46 0.62 6.37
C ASN A 18 16.43 1.69 6.89
N ALA A 19 16.20 2.95 6.52
CA ALA A 19 16.98 4.09 7.00
C ALA A 19 16.52 4.62 8.37
N LEU A 20 15.54 3.97 9.02
CA LEU A 20 14.97 4.37 10.31
C LEU A 20 14.47 5.83 10.34
N LEU A 21 13.94 6.31 9.22
CA LEU A 21 13.42 7.67 9.13
C LEU A 21 12.04 7.75 9.81
N PRO A 22 11.71 8.86 10.50
CA PRO A 22 10.42 9.01 11.16
C PRO A 22 9.26 9.13 10.16
N SER A 23 9.51 9.70 8.98
CA SER A 23 8.51 9.88 7.93
C SER A 23 9.13 9.92 6.54
N VAL A 24 8.29 9.74 5.52
CA VAL A 24 8.67 9.87 4.11
C VAL A 24 7.67 10.70 3.33
N ASP A 25 8.17 11.57 2.46
CA ASP A 25 7.37 12.42 1.57
C ASP A 25 7.32 11.83 0.16
N ILE A 26 6.11 11.70 -0.38
CA ILE A 26 5.85 11.05 -1.66
C ILE A 26 4.93 11.92 -2.50
N PRO A 27 5.16 12.09 -3.82
CA PRO A 27 4.23 12.82 -4.68
C PRO A 27 2.82 12.24 -4.61
N HIS A 28 1.83 13.11 -4.40
CA HIS A 28 0.44 12.71 -4.21
C HIS A 28 -0.17 12.10 -5.48
N SER A 29 -1.05 11.13 -5.27
CA SER A 29 -2.07 10.73 -6.24
C SER A 29 -3.21 10.08 -5.47
N LYS A 30 -4.43 10.08 -6.00
CA LYS A 30 -5.58 9.43 -5.35
C LYS A 30 -5.30 7.95 -5.03
N MET A 31 -4.67 7.23 -5.95
CA MET A 31 -4.31 5.81 -5.75
C MET A 31 -3.31 5.63 -4.59
N LYS A 32 -2.26 6.44 -4.53
CA LYS A 32 -1.26 6.38 -3.44
C LYS A 32 -1.87 6.74 -2.09
N GLU A 33 -2.75 7.75 -2.07
CA GLU A 33 -3.49 8.16 -0.88
C GLU A 33 -4.37 7.02 -0.37
N SER A 34 -5.17 6.38 -1.24
CA SER A 34 -6.02 5.26 -0.84
C SER A 34 -5.20 4.09 -0.29
N ILE A 35 -4.08 3.72 -0.93
CA ILE A 35 -3.18 2.67 -0.42
C ILE A 35 -2.61 3.06 0.95
N ALA A 36 -2.16 4.29 1.14
CA ALA A 36 -1.60 4.75 2.40
C ALA A 36 -2.65 4.78 3.53
N HIS A 37 -3.90 5.12 3.23
CA HIS A 37 -4.99 5.02 4.20
C HIS A 37 -5.29 3.57 4.60
N VAL A 38 -5.20 2.61 3.68
CA VAL A 38 -5.28 1.18 4.01
C VAL A 38 -4.13 0.80 4.94
N LEU A 39 -2.89 1.18 4.63
CA LEU A 39 -1.73 0.92 5.50
C LEU A 39 -1.93 1.49 6.92
N LYS A 40 -2.54 2.67 7.04
CA LYS A 40 -2.85 3.29 8.33
C LYS A 40 -3.93 2.51 9.08
N ARG A 41 -5.02 2.14 8.40
CA ARG A 41 -6.14 1.37 8.99
C ARG A 41 -5.69 0.01 9.51
N GLU A 42 -4.80 -0.66 8.77
CA GLU A 42 -4.22 -1.96 9.14
C GLU A 42 -3.09 -1.84 10.18
N GLY A 43 -2.68 -0.62 10.54
CA GLY A 43 -1.71 -0.36 11.61
C GLY A 43 -0.23 -0.50 11.21
N TYR A 44 0.08 -0.60 9.91
CA TYR A 44 1.44 -0.67 9.37
C TYR A 44 2.18 0.67 9.46
N VAL A 45 1.44 1.78 9.34
CA VAL A 45 1.99 3.14 9.47
C VAL A 45 1.26 3.90 10.55
N SER A 46 1.97 4.81 11.22
CA SER A 46 1.43 5.58 12.35
C SER A 46 0.40 6.61 11.87
N ASP A 47 0.70 7.29 10.77
CA ASP A 47 -0.13 8.38 10.27
C ASP A 47 0.13 8.69 8.79
N VAL A 48 -0.85 9.33 8.16
CA VAL A 48 -0.79 9.76 6.75
C VAL A 48 -1.38 11.16 6.67
N VAL A 49 -0.57 12.12 6.20
CA VAL A 49 -0.95 13.52 6.08
C VAL A 49 -0.76 13.97 4.63
N ILE A 50 -1.70 14.74 4.11
CA ILE A 50 -1.59 15.36 2.79
C ILE A 50 -1.18 16.82 3.01
N GLU A 51 -0.04 17.20 2.43
CA GLU A 51 0.53 18.55 2.57
C GLU A 51 0.72 19.20 1.20
N GLY A 52 0.68 20.54 1.15
CA GLY A 52 0.99 21.33 -0.04
C GLY A 52 -0.22 21.83 -0.84
N ALA A 53 0.06 22.73 -1.78
CA ALA A 53 -0.93 23.30 -2.70
C ALA A 53 -1.31 22.30 -3.80
N VAL A 54 -2.42 22.54 -4.51
CA VAL A 54 -2.97 21.60 -5.52
C VAL A 54 -1.93 21.08 -6.52
N ALA A 55 -1.03 21.95 -6.99
CA ALA A 55 0.02 21.59 -7.96
C ALA A 55 1.22 20.84 -7.35
N THR A 56 1.42 20.92 -6.03
CA THR A 56 2.59 20.38 -5.33
C THR A 56 2.21 19.44 -4.18
N LYS A 57 1.01 18.87 -4.22
CA LYS A 57 0.51 17.97 -3.18
C LYS A 57 1.47 16.82 -2.93
N LYS A 58 1.80 16.60 -1.67
CA LYS A 58 2.62 15.51 -1.17
C LYS A 58 1.85 14.71 -0.13
N LEU A 59 2.18 13.43 -0.08
CA LEU A 59 1.73 12.50 0.91
C LEU A 59 2.88 12.26 1.89
N LYS A 60 2.74 12.74 3.12
CA LYS A 60 3.67 12.48 4.22
C LYS A 60 3.18 11.27 5.00
N ILE A 61 3.97 10.20 5.00
CA ILE A 61 3.66 8.95 5.72
C ILE A 61 4.58 8.87 6.93
N LYS A 62 4.01 8.81 8.14
CA LYS A 62 4.76 8.56 9.38
C LYS A 62 4.91 7.06 9.59
N LEU A 63 6.16 6.60 9.65
CA LEU A 63 6.47 5.18 9.79
C LEU A 63 6.27 4.72 11.24
N LYS A 64 6.03 3.43 11.41
CA LYS A 64 5.88 2.79 12.72
C LYS A 64 7.04 1.81 12.93
N TYR A 65 7.57 1.80 14.14
CA TYR A 65 8.72 0.98 14.52
C TYR A 65 8.44 0.25 15.83
N GLU A 66 8.98 -0.95 15.94
CA GLU A 66 9.09 -1.70 17.18
C GLU A 66 10.58 -1.80 17.53
N GLY A 67 11.02 -0.99 18.50
CA GLY A 67 12.45 -0.79 18.79
C GLY A 67 13.20 -0.20 17.59
N ARG A 68 14.13 -0.97 17.02
CA ARG A 68 14.92 -0.58 15.83
C ARG A 68 14.49 -1.31 14.55
N LYS A 69 13.29 -1.90 14.52
CA LYS A 69 12.75 -2.58 13.34
C LYS A 69 11.47 -1.89 12.88
N SER A 70 11.31 -1.73 11.57
CA SER A 70 10.04 -1.25 11.01
C SER A 70 8.96 -2.31 11.26
N VAL A 71 7.73 -1.86 11.53
CA VAL A 71 6.56 -2.76 11.63
C VAL A 71 6.26 -3.43 10.29
N ILE A 72 6.68 -2.82 9.18
CA ILE A 72 6.58 -3.41 7.85
C ILE A 72 7.84 -4.25 7.61
N ASP A 73 7.69 -5.57 7.54
CA ASP A 73 8.75 -6.53 7.17
C ASP A 73 8.95 -6.57 5.65
N GLY A 74 7.86 -6.46 4.88
CA GLY A 74 7.90 -6.61 3.44
C GLY A 74 6.80 -5.88 2.68
N LEU A 75 7.20 -5.35 1.52
CA LEU A 75 6.32 -4.72 0.55
C LEU A 75 6.59 -5.33 -0.82
N LYS A 76 5.55 -5.82 -1.50
CA LYS A 76 5.68 -6.43 -2.82
C LYS A 76 4.62 -5.91 -3.78
N ARG A 77 5.06 -5.35 -4.90
CA ARG A 77 4.21 -5.02 -6.04
C ARG A 77 3.82 -6.29 -6.81
N VAL A 78 2.53 -6.47 -7.11
CA VAL A 78 2.02 -7.70 -7.75
C VAL A 78 1.60 -7.45 -9.22
N SER A 79 0.66 -6.53 -9.47
CA SER A 79 0.13 -6.25 -10.82
C SER A 79 0.87 -5.11 -11.55
N THR A 80 2.03 -5.33 -12.16
CA THR A 80 2.80 -4.25 -12.81
C THR A 80 2.20 -3.80 -14.15
N PRO A 81 2.58 -2.61 -14.69
CA PRO A 81 2.09 -2.15 -16.00
C PRO A 81 2.31 -3.15 -17.15
N GLY A 82 3.42 -3.91 -17.12
CA GLY A 82 3.72 -4.94 -18.12
C GLY A 82 3.03 -6.28 -17.89
N ARG A 83 2.43 -6.50 -16.70
CA ARG A 83 1.67 -7.71 -16.40
C ARG A 83 0.64 -7.44 -15.31
N ARG A 84 -0.59 -7.17 -15.75
CA ARG A 84 -1.73 -7.00 -14.84
C ARG A 84 -2.15 -8.34 -14.24
N ARG A 85 -2.54 -8.33 -12.97
CA ARG A 85 -3.01 -9.51 -12.23
C ARG A 85 -4.39 -9.21 -11.64
N TYR A 86 -5.40 -9.90 -12.15
CA TYR A 86 -6.77 -9.84 -11.64
C TYR A 86 -7.13 -11.17 -11.00
N VAL A 87 -7.97 -11.12 -9.98
CA VAL A 87 -8.50 -12.31 -9.29
C VAL A 87 -9.97 -12.13 -8.98
N ALA A 88 -10.71 -13.23 -8.99
CA ALA A 88 -12.05 -13.28 -8.41
C ALA A 88 -11.99 -13.22 -6.87
N SER A 89 -13.14 -13.01 -6.22
CA SER A 89 -13.25 -12.87 -4.76
C SER A 89 -12.83 -14.11 -3.98
N ASP A 90 -13.03 -15.29 -4.57
CA ASP A 90 -12.68 -16.61 -4.06
C ASP A 90 -11.23 -17.01 -4.36
N GLU A 91 -10.58 -16.33 -5.31
CA GLU A 91 -9.19 -16.55 -5.71
C GLU A 91 -8.20 -15.58 -5.03
N ILE A 92 -8.67 -14.74 -4.10
CA ILE A 92 -7.82 -13.77 -3.40
C ILE A 92 -6.78 -14.54 -2.58
N PRO A 93 -5.47 -14.36 -2.86
CA PRO A 93 -4.42 -15.13 -2.19
C PRO A 93 -4.26 -14.68 -0.74
N ARG A 94 -3.76 -15.58 0.11
CA ARG A 94 -3.35 -15.25 1.48
C ARG A 94 -1.86 -14.93 1.51
N VAL A 95 -1.48 -13.86 2.22
CA VAL A 95 -0.07 -13.47 2.43
C VAL A 95 0.36 -13.94 3.82
N ARG A 96 1.53 -14.58 3.92
CA ARG A 96 2.09 -15.10 5.19
C ARG A 96 1.06 -15.88 6.02
N ASN A 97 0.31 -16.79 5.38
CA ASN A 97 -0.75 -17.59 6.01
C ASN A 97 -1.83 -16.76 6.75
N GLY A 98 -2.13 -15.55 6.25
CA GLY A 98 -3.14 -14.65 6.81
C GLY A 98 -2.59 -13.53 7.70
N MET A 99 -1.29 -13.51 7.97
CA MET A 99 -0.64 -12.44 8.76
C MET A 99 -0.31 -11.18 7.95
N GLY A 100 -0.30 -11.28 6.62
CA GLY A 100 -0.08 -10.13 5.74
C GLY A 100 -1.36 -9.65 5.07
N THR A 101 -1.36 -8.39 4.63
CA THR A 101 -2.49 -7.77 3.95
C THR A 101 -2.28 -7.76 2.44
N VAL A 102 -3.30 -8.22 1.72
CA VAL A 102 -3.43 -8.02 0.27
C VAL A 102 -4.19 -6.72 0.03
N ILE A 103 -3.72 -5.88 -0.89
CA ILE A 103 -4.42 -4.66 -1.31
C ILE A 103 -4.87 -4.82 -2.76
N LEU A 104 -6.16 -4.64 -3.01
CA LEU A 104 -6.77 -4.78 -4.33
C LEU A 104 -7.44 -3.48 -4.79
N SER A 105 -7.44 -3.25 -6.10
CA SER A 105 -8.33 -2.30 -6.74
C SER A 105 -9.59 -3.01 -7.20
N THR A 106 -10.72 -2.67 -6.61
CA THR A 106 -12.04 -3.27 -6.89
C THR A 106 -12.99 -2.19 -7.43
N PRO A 107 -14.15 -2.56 -7.99
CA PRO A 107 -15.19 -1.60 -8.36
C PRO A 107 -15.71 -0.76 -7.17
N ALA A 108 -15.62 -1.30 -5.95
CA ALA A 108 -15.99 -0.61 -4.71
C ALA A 108 -14.85 0.27 -4.14
N GLY A 109 -13.71 0.37 -4.82
CA GLY A 109 -12.54 1.14 -4.40
C GLY A 109 -11.36 0.26 -4.00
N ILE A 110 -10.40 0.86 -3.27
CA ILE A 110 -9.22 0.15 -2.78
C ILE A 110 -9.55 -0.55 -1.47
N LEU A 111 -9.51 -1.88 -1.49
CA LEU A 111 -9.90 -2.74 -0.37
C LEU A 111 -8.77 -3.68 0.03
N THR A 112 -8.81 -4.13 1.28
CA THR A 112 -8.00 -5.28 1.69
C THR A 112 -8.57 -6.58 1.13
N GLY A 113 -7.76 -7.62 1.02
CA GLY A 113 -8.22 -8.94 0.61
C GLY A 113 -9.36 -9.46 1.48
N ASN A 114 -9.28 -9.22 2.79
CA ASN A 114 -10.33 -9.61 3.73
C ASN A 114 -11.64 -8.83 3.48
N GLU A 115 -11.56 -7.52 3.23
CA GLU A 115 -12.74 -6.70 2.89
C GLU A 115 -13.36 -7.12 1.56
N ALA A 116 -12.54 -7.37 0.54
CA ALA A 116 -12.97 -7.80 -0.78
C ALA A 116 -13.66 -9.17 -0.75
N CYS A 117 -13.12 -10.14 0.01
CA CYS A 117 -13.76 -11.43 0.24
C CYS A 117 -15.11 -11.28 0.95
N ARG A 118 -15.20 -10.44 2.00
CA ARG A 118 -16.47 -10.19 2.73
C ARG A 118 -17.55 -9.56 1.85
N GLN A 119 -17.14 -8.70 0.91
CA GLN A 119 -18.05 -8.05 -0.04
C GLN A 119 -18.31 -8.91 -1.30
N ASN A 120 -17.67 -10.08 -1.41
CA ASN A 120 -17.72 -10.94 -2.58
C ASN A 120 -17.36 -10.21 -3.90
N VAL A 121 -16.33 -9.37 -3.85
CA VAL A 121 -15.83 -8.61 -5.01
C VAL A 121 -14.38 -8.97 -5.33
N GLY A 122 -14.10 -9.23 -6.61
CA GLY A 122 -12.75 -9.39 -7.14
C GLY A 122 -12.11 -8.07 -7.53
N GLY A 123 -10.90 -8.13 -8.09
CA GLY A 123 -10.21 -6.93 -8.55
C GLY A 123 -8.77 -7.15 -9.01
N GLU A 124 -8.06 -6.04 -9.23
CA GLU A 124 -6.63 -6.03 -9.55
C GLU A 124 -5.80 -6.18 -8.27
N LEU A 125 -4.92 -7.17 -8.21
CA LEU A 125 -3.97 -7.36 -7.11
C LEU A 125 -2.85 -6.32 -7.17
N LEU A 126 -2.97 -5.23 -6.40
CA LEU A 126 -1.99 -4.14 -6.45
C LEU A 126 -0.69 -4.54 -5.75
N CYS A 127 -0.76 -4.86 -4.47
CA CYS A 127 0.42 -5.18 -3.67
C CYS A 127 0.09 -6.04 -2.45
N PHE A 128 1.15 -6.60 -1.89
CA PHE A 128 1.15 -7.33 -0.63
C PHE A 128 2.01 -6.58 0.37
N VAL A 129 1.59 -6.62 1.63
CA VAL A 129 2.25 -5.99 2.78
C VAL A 129 2.29 -7.03 3.91
N TRP A 130 3.42 -7.14 4.61
CA TRP A 130 3.55 -7.97 5.81
C TRP A 130 4.69 -7.44 6.69
#